data_AF-A0A8J5X2E0-F1
#
_entry.id   AF-A0A8J5X2E0-F1
#
_cell.length_a   1.000
_cell.length_b   1.000
_cell.length_c   1.000
_cell.angle_alpha   90.00
_cell.angle_beta   90.00
_cell.angle_gamma   90.00
#
_symmetry.space_group_name_H-M   'P 1'
#
loop_
_entity.id
_entity.type
_entity.pdbx_description
1 polymer ?
#
loop_
_entity_poly.entity_id
_entity_poly.type
_entity_poly.pdbx_seq_one_letter_code
_entity_poly.pdbx_strand_id
1 'polypeptide(L)'
;MAEVWPWQAQVDSVVERIKAKGAQLRASNESTHSAETRAAWLKELLLLKHEYLQFTGEYFVSEGERKQRKRQRAQLLVDKLTPPLPPSAFPPWAERDFFRFEVVHSSRKPGSRARVGRIVTPHGVIDTPCFVPVGTNGALKGVTSDQALEAGVQLMFCNTYHLLVHPGPAVVEAAGGLHAFMAHPRTMPIITDSGGFQVFSLANACADEEGPELKSRRKRNQDDAGTGTVLALSEQGVHFRSYLDNREIFLSPESTVDAQKRFGSDIIIPLDELPPYHVTPERLKESVYLSHRWMARSLRRHLQDQRKQAMYGVVHGGTDHALRRESIEYLASLPFDGFAIGGSLGQDRAEMVELLTFLLPLVPSHKPNHLLGIADEESVVASIPLGVDTFDSCNPTRLARHGTLMTRAGQLRITSLKYADDHGPIDPQTPTISQSRAYLHHLYKQHEPIYATLASLHNIRYMHALTKRLRDGILKDEI
;
A
#
# COMPACT_ATOMS: atom_id res chain seq x y z
N MET A 1 32.87 10.00 40.38
CA MET A 1 33.30 10.41 39.02
C MET A 1 32.93 9.26 38.11
N ALA A 2 31.93 9.43 37.24
CA ALA A 2 31.47 8.36 36.37
C ALA A 2 32.56 8.07 35.31
N GLU A 3 33.05 6.84 35.27
CA GLU A 3 33.97 6.38 34.23
C GLU A 3 33.27 6.51 32.87
N VAL A 4 33.81 7.40 32.02
CA VAL A 4 33.41 7.51 30.62
C VAL A 4 33.78 6.17 29.96
N TRP A 5 32.77 5.42 29.53
CA TRP A 5 32.97 4.14 28.85
C TRP A 5 33.90 4.33 27.63
N PRO A 6 34.85 3.43 27.35
CA PRO A 6 35.86 3.60 26.29
C PRO A 6 35.29 3.96 24.91
N TRP A 7 34.06 3.52 24.63
CA TRP A 7 33.32 3.81 23.40
C TRP A 7 32.91 5.29 23.26
N GLN A 8 32.49 5.95 24.34
CA GLN A 8 32.06 7.36 24.30
C GLN A 8 33.25 8.28 23.99
N ALA A 9 34.44 7.98 24.54
CA ALA A 9 35.65 8.72 24.23
C ALA A 9 36.06 8.60 22.75
N GLN A 10 35.80 7.46 22.11
CA GLN A 10 36.03 7.25 20.68
C GLN A 10 35.03 8.05 19.83
N VAL A 11 33.75 8.05 20.21
CA VAL A 11 32.71 8.86 19.54
C VAL A 11 33.04 10.35 19.64
N ASP A 12 33.36 10.84 20.84
CA ASP A 12 33.69 12.25 21.07
C ASP A 12 34.95 12.67 20.29
N SER A 13 35.96 11.81 20.22
CA SER A 13 37.17 12.03 19.42
C SER A 13 36.86 12.19 17.92
N VAL A 14 36.00 11.32 17.37
CA VAL A 14 35.59 11.41 15.95
C VAL A 14 34.75 12.67 15.72
N VAL A 15 33.86 13.04 16.64
CA VAL A 15 33.07 14.27 16.56
C VAL A 15 33.97 15.51 16.50
N GLU A 16 35.00 15.60 17.35
CA GLU A 16 35.93 16.72 17.35
C GLU A 16 36.75 16.79 16.06
N ARG A 17 37.19 15.64 15.53
CA ARG A 17 37.86 15.57 14.21
C ARG A 17 36.95 16.04 13.08
N ILE A 18 35.66 15.66 13.09
CA ILE A 18 34.67 16.14 12.11
C ILE A 18 34.50 17.66 12.22
N LYS A 19 34.38 18.20 13.44
CA LYS A 19 34.24 19.65 13.66
C LYS A 19 35.48 20.41 13.18
N ALA A 20 36.67 19.94 13.51
CA ALA A 20 37.94 20.53 13.09
C ALA A 20 38.09 20.53 11.56
N LYS A 21 37.81 19.38 10.92
CA LYS A 21 37.87 19.27 9.45
C LYS A 21 36.82 20.14 8.76
N GLY A 22 35.62 20.21 9.32
CA GLY A 22 34.56 21.12 8.86
C GLY A 22 34.95 22.60 9.00
N ALA A 23 35.67 22.98 10.06
CA ALA A 23 36.19 24.34 10.24
C ALA A 23 37.29 24.66 9.22
N GLN A 24 38.20 23.72 8.97
CA GLN A 24 39.26 23.82 7.95
C GLN A 24 38.67 24.04 6.54
N LEU A 25 37.63 23.29 6.18
CA LEU A 25 36.92 23.47 4.91
C LEU A 25 36.21 24.83 4.83
N ARG A 26 35.64 25.35 5.92
CA ARG A 26 35.00 26.68 5.93
C ARG A 26 36.03 27.80 5.79
N ALA A 27 37.15 27.74 6.49
CA ALA A 27 38.24 28.71 6.36
C ALA A 27 38.82 28.71 4.93
N SER A 28 38.80 27.57 4.24
CA SER A 28 39.23 27.46 2.84
C SER A 28 38.33 28.19 1.83
N ASN A 29 37.10 28.55 2.19
CA ASN A 29 36.26 29.42 1.35
C ASN A 29 36.80 30.84 1.26
N GLU A 30 37.68 31.24 2.19
CA GLU A 30 38.22 32.60 2.31
C GLU A 30 39.68 32.69 1.83
N SER A 31 40.29 31.58 1.38
CA SER A 31 41.71 31.51 0.99
C SER A 31 41.96 30.90 -0.40
N THR A 32 43.13 31.18 -0.98
CA THR A 32 43.59 30.75 -2.32
C THR A 32 44.08 29.29 -2.40
N HIS A 33 43.40 28.35 -1.75
CA HIS A 33 43.75 26.93 -1.87
C HIS A 33 43.32 26.32 -3.22
N SER A 34 44.13 25.41 -3.75
CA SER A 34 43.83 24.69 -5.00
C SER A 34 42.57 23.81 -4.86
N ALA A 35 41.87 23.58 -5.98
CA ALA A 35 40.70 22.71 -6.02
C ALA A 35 41.00 21.27 -5.57
N GLU A 36 42.20 20.78 -5.85
CA GLU A 36 42.67 19.44 -5.45
C GLU A 36 42.79 19.32 -3.93
N THR A 37 43.33 20.34 -3.26
CA THR A 37 43.45 20.38 -1.81
C THR A 37 42.07 20.33 -1.13
N ARG A 38 41.08 21.02 -1.69
CA ARG A 38 39.71 21.01 -1.17
C ARG A 38 39.02 19.66 -1.38
N ALA A 39 39.22 19.05 -2.54
CA ALA A 39 38.71 17.70 -2.82
C ALA A 39 39.27 16.66 -1.85
N ALA A 40 40.57 16.75 -1.52
CA ALA A 40 41.19 15.88 -0.52
C ALA A 40 40.56 16.05 0.87
N TRP A 41 40.33 17.30 1.31
CA TRP A 41 39.69 17.57 2.60
C TRP A 41 38.23 17.14 2.66
N LEU A 42 37.49 17.24 1.55
CA LEU A 42 36.13 16.72 1.45
C LEU A 42 36.10 15.20 1.58
N LYS A 43 37.04 14.50 0.93
CA LYS A 43 37.18 13.05 1.03
C LYS A 43 37.50 12.63 2.48
N GLU A 44 38.38 13.37 3.15
CA GLU A 44 38.72 13.12 4.55
C GLU A 44 37.52 13.37 5.48
N LEU A 45 36.74 14.43 5.26
CA LEU A 45 35.51 14.69 6.01
C LEU A 45 34.48 13.57 5.82
N LEU A 46 34.35 13.02 4.61
CA LEU A 46 33.46 11.88 4.32
C LEU A 46 33.90 10.62 5.06
N LEU A 47 35.20 10.33 5.09
CA LEU A 47 35.76 9.21 5.85
C LEU A 47 35.46 9.34 7.35
N LEU A 48 35.63 10.55 7.91
CA LEU A 48 35.31 10.83 9.31
C LEU A 48 33.81 10.66 9.62
N LYS A 49 32.92 11.11 8.71
CA LYS A 49 31.47 10.90 8.86
C LYS A 49 31.09 9.42 8.76
N HIS A 50 31.80 8.64 7.95
CA HIS A 50 31.62 7.18 7.88
C HIS A 50 32.13 6.50 9.14
N GLU A 51 33.28 6.91 9.67
CA GLU A 51 33.81 6.45 10.96
C GLU A 51 32.81 6.71 12.10
N TYR A 52 32.20 7.90 12.15
CA TYR A 52 31.13 8.22 13.10
C TYR A 52 29.89 7.33 12.94
N LEU A 53 29.49 7.06 11.70
CA LEU A 53 28.37 6.16 11.39
C LEU A 53 28.66 4.72 11.85
N GLN A 54 29.89 4.24 11.69
CA GLN A 54 30.31 2.91 12.18
C GLN A 54 30.27 2.84 13.72
N PHE A 55 30.61 3.92 14.42
CA PHE A 55 30.58 3.95 15.87
C PHE A 55 29.18 4.11 16.46
N THR A 56 28.32 4.92 15.84
CA THR A 56 27.03 5.35 16.44
C THR A 56 25.80 4.75 15.77
N GLY A 57 25.93 4.22 14.55
CA GLY A 57 24.79 3.83 13.72
C GLY A 57 24.02 5.02 13.12
N GLU A 58 24.44 6.26 13.41
CA GLU A 58 23.78 7.48 12.94
C GLU A 58 24.70 8.32 12.04
N TYR A 59 24.12 9.02 11.05
CA TYR A 59 24.87 9.97 10.24
C TYR A 59 25.18 11.24 11.05
N PHE A 60 26.43 11.70 11.02
CA PHE A 60 26.79 12.96 11.66
C PHE A 60 26.15 14.16 10.96
N VAL A 61 25.34 14.93 11.69
CA VAL A 61 24.74 16.18 11.22
C VAL A 61 25.16 17.35 12.12
N SER A 62 25.95 18.28 11.59
CA SER A 62 26.41 19.44 12.33
C SER A 62 25.27 20.43 12.63
N GLU A 63 25.45 21.25 13.67
CA GLU A 63 24.49 22.29 14.04
C GLU A 63 24.30 23.35 12.93
N GLY A 64 25.36 23.62 12.16
CA GLY A 64 25.32 24.47 10.96
C GLY A 64 24.50 23.85 9.83
N GLU A 65 24.67 22.56 9.54
CA GLU A 65 23.83 21.83 8.56
C GLU A 65 22.36 21.78 9.02
N ARG A 66 22.08 21.65 10.32
CA ARG A 66 20.71 21.74 10.86
C ARG A 66 20.10 23.13 10.66
N LYS A 67 20.87 24.20 10.91
CA LYS A 67 20.43 25.60 10.69
C LYS A 67 20.25 25.91 9.19
N GLN A 68 21.13 25.42 8.32
CA GLN A 68 21.01 25.57 6.87
C GLN A 68 19.81 24.80 6.31
N ARG A 69 19.58 23.56 6.77
CA ARG A 69 18.37 22.78 6.46
C ARG A 69 17.11 23.51 6.93
N LYS A 70 17.09 24.09 8.15
CA LYS A 70 15.98 24.93 8.63
C LYS A 70 15.74 26.17 7.75
N ARG A 71 16.80 26.85 7.31
CA ARG A 71 16.70 28.02 6.41
C ARG A 71 16.21 27.65 5.01
N GLN A 72 16.70 26.55 4.43
CA GLN A 72 16.17 26.02 3.17
C GLN A 72 14.70 25.59 3.30
N ARG A 73 14.32 24.97 4.44
CA ARG A 73 12.92 24.63 4.75
C ARG A 73 12.01 25.86 4.83
N ALA A 74 12.52 26.97 5.36
CA ALA A 74 11.79 28.24 5.44
C ALA A 74 11.69 28.95 4.07
N GLN A 75 12.64 28.74 3.15
CA GLN A 75 12.61 29.28 1.79
C GLN A 75 11.76 28.45 0.80
N LEU A 76 11.30 27.26 1.20
CA LEU A 76 10.51 26.32 0.39
C LEU A 76 9.09 26.11 0.96
N LEU A 77 8.47 27.17 1.49
CA LEU A 77 7.04 27.14 1.80
C LEU A 77 6.24 27.16 0.49
N VAL A 78 6.06 25.99 -0.09
CA VAL A 78 5.10 25.77 -1.19
C VAL A 78 3.71 25.98 -0.61
N ASP A 79 2.89 26.81 -1.27
CA ASP A 79 1.48 26.94 -0.92
C ASP A 79 0.84 25.55 -0.98
N LYS A 80 0.19 25.13 0.10
CA LYS A 80 -0.37 23.78 0.21
C LYS A 80 -1.47 23.52 -0.82
N LEU A 81 -2.13 24.59 -1.29
CA LEU A 81 -3.15 24.54 -2.34
C LEU A 81 -2.58 24.82 -3.74
N THR A 82 -1.26 24.77 -3.91
CA THR A 82 -0.63 24.80 -5.25
C THR A 82 -1.29 23.74 -6.13
N PRO A 83 -1.86 24.10 -7.30
CA PRO A 83 -2.51 23.13 -8.16
C PRO A 83 -1.49 22.11 -8.68
N PRO A 84 -1.92 20.88 -8.98
CA PRO A 84 -1.04 19.88 -9.53
C PRO A 84 -0.71 20.15 -11.01
N LEU A 85 0.20 19.36 -11.58
CA LEU A 85 0.59 19.53 -12.99
C LEU A 85 -0.65 19.42 -13.89
N PRO A 86 -0.87 20.37 -14.82
CA PRO A 86 -2.04 20.34 -15.69
C PRO A 86 -1.95 19.18 -16.69
N PRO A 87 -3.07 18.76 -17.31
CA PRO A 87 -3.08 17.70 -18.32
C PRO A 87 -2.15 17.96 -19.50
N SER A 88 -1.95 19.23 -19.86
CA SER A 88 -1.02 19.64 -20.92
C SER A 88 0.45 19.32 -20.63
N ALA A 89 0.81 18.98 -19.39
CA ALA A 89 2.14 18.52 -19.02
C ALA A 89 2.37 17.02 -19.32
N PHE A 90 1.33 16.31 -19.79
CA PHE A 90 1.36 14.88 -20.06
C PHE A 90 1.01 14.60 -21.53
N PRO A 91 1.55 13.52 -22.11
CA PRO A 91 1.05 13.03 -23.39
C PRO A 91 -0.41 12.56 -23.23
N PRO A 92 -1.21 12.56 -24.31
CA PRO A 92 -2.52 11.93 -24.31
C PRO A 92 -2.44 10.47 -23.88
N TRP A 93 -3.51 9.96 -23.25
CA TRP A 93 -3.59 8.53 -22.98
C TRP A 93 -3.65 7.75 -24.30
N ALA A 94 -2.88 6.67 -24.37
CA ALA A 94 -2.89 5.73 -25.47
C ALA A 94 -3.03 4.31 -24.91
N GLU A 95 -3.69 3.44 -25.67
CA GLU A 95 -3.84 2.03 -25.33
C GLU A 95 -2.46 1.38 -25.17
N ARG A 96 -2.36 0.45 -24.20
CA ARG A 96 -1.12 -0.29 -23.94
C ARG A 96 -1.20 -1.65 -24.61
N ASP A 97 -0.12 -2.09 -25.24
CA ASP A 97 0.00 -3.46 -25.78
C ASP A 97 0.04 -4.51 -24.66
N PHE A 98 0.51 -4.13 -23.48
CA PHE A 98 0.68 -5.01 -22.33
C PHE A 98 -0.47 -4.95 -21.30
N PHE A 99 -1.38 -3.97 -21.40
CA PHE A 99 -2.44 -3.77 -20.43
C PHE A 99 -3.74 -3.31 -21.09
N ARG A 100 -4.84 -4.04 -20.87
CA ARG A 100 -6.14 -3.71 -21.45
C ARG A 100 -7.27 -4.12 -20.52
N PHE A 101 -8.32 -3.31 -20.48
CA PHE A 101 -9.57 -3.65 -19.80
C PHE A 101 -10.70 -3.80 -20.81
N GLU A 102 -11.30 -4.99 -20.84
CA GLU A 102 -12.46 -5.30 -21.65
C GLU A 102 -13.71 -5.38 -20.78
N VAL A 103 -14.77 -4.67 -21.14
CA VAL A 103 -16.08 -4.93 -20.56
C VAL A 103 -16.74 -6.04 -21.40
N VAL A 104 -16.96 -7.19 -20.77
CA VAL A 104 -17.59 -8.37 -21.39
C VAL A 104 -19.11 -8.24 -21.35
N HIS A 105 -19.66 -7.80 -20.22
CA HIS A 105 -21.10 -7.60 -20.04
C HIS A 105 -21.36 -6.47 -19.04
N SER A 106 -22.37 -5.65 -19.29
CA SER A 106 -22.88 -4.68 -18.32
C SER A 106 -24.30 -5.09 -17.96
N SER A 107 -24.60 -5.13 -16.65
CA SER A 107 -25.93 -5.55 -16.18
C SER A 107 -27.02 -4.67 -16.79
N ARG A 108 -28.10 -5.30 -17.25
CA ARG A 108 -29.30 -4.66 -17.77
C ARG A 108 -30.35 -4.40 -16.69
N LYS A 109 -30.11 -4.84 -15.45
CA LYS A 109 -31.04 -4.64 -14.34
C LYS A 109 -31.15 -3.14 -14.01
N PRO A 110 -32.37 -2.58 -13.90
CA PRO A 110 -32.55 -1.16 -13.59
C PRO A 110 -31.83 -0.73 -12.31
N GLY A 111 -31.04 0.34 -12.41
CA GLY A 111 -30.27 0.88 -11.29
C GLY A 111 -28.93 0.20 -11.03
N SER A 112 -28.63 -0.93 -11.67
CA SER A 112 -27.33 -1.59 -11.56
C SER A 112 -26.30 -0.93 -12.47
N ARG A 113 -25.07 -0.82 -11.97
CA ARG A 113 -23.86 -0.42 -12.70
C ARG A 113 -22.83 -1.55 -12.73
N ALA A 114 -23.22 -2.74 -12.28
CA ALA A 114 -22.35 -3.90 -12.26
C ALA A 114 -21.93 -4.29 -13.69
N ARG A 115 -20.67 -4.70 -13.82
CA ARG A 115 -20.08 -5.12 -15.08
C ARG A 115 -19.19 -6.33 -14.85
N VAL A 116 -19.20 -7.24 -15.82
CA VAL A 116 -18.19 -8.28 -15.95
C VAL A 116 -17.18 -7.82 -16.97
N GLY A 117 -15.91 -7.89 -16.61
CA GLY A 117 -14.81 -7.49 -17.48
C GLY A 117 -13.60 -8.39 -17.35
N ARG A 118 -12.58 -8.08 -18.15
CA ARG A 118 -11.28 -8.74 -18.15
C ARG A 118 -10.17 -7.70 -18.15
N ILE A 119 -9.29 -7.77 -17.16
CA ILE A 119 -8.05 -7.01 -17.14
C ILE A 119 -6.96 -7.94 -17.66
N VAL A 120 -6.42 -7.64 -18.84
CA VAL A 120 -5.29 -8.35 -19.44
C VAL A 120 -4.02 -7.67 -18.97
N THR A 121 -3.07 -8.43 -18.42
CA THR A 121 -1.75 -7.95 -18.00
C THR A 121 -0.64 -8.85 -18.55
N PRO A 122 0.65 -8.48 -18.40
CA PRO A 122 1.76 -9.33 -18.85
C PRO A 122 1.77 -10.74 -18.24
N HIS A 123 1.28 -10.89 -17.01
CA HIS A 123 1.32 -12.15 -16.26
C HIS A 123 -0.05 -12.80 -16.10
N GLY A 124 -1.07 -12.46 -16.89
CA GLY A 124 -2.35 -13.18 -16.84
C GLY A 124 -3.57 -12.30 -17.10
N VAL A 125 -4.74 -12.91 -16.98
CA VAL A 125 -6.04 -12.25 -17.14
C VAL A 125 -6.79 -12.31 -15.83
N ILE A 126 -7.43 -11.21 -15.46
CA ILE A 126 -8.23 -11.07 -14.25
C ILE A 126 -9.68 -10.83 -14.66
N ASP A 127 -10.56 -11.80 -14.39
CA ASP A 127 -12.01 -11.66 -14.58
C ASP A 127 -12.62 -10.81 -13.45
N THR A 128 -13.28 -9.71 -13.79
CA THR A 128 -13.92 -8.78 -12.84
C THR A 128 -15.44 -8.99 -12.75
N PRO A 129 -16.09 -8.78 -11.58
CA PRO A 129 -15.48 -8.36 -10.34
C PRO A 129 -14.62 -9.44 -9.66
N CYS A 130 -13.50 -9.06 -9.02
CA CYS A 130 -12.57 -9.99 -8.38
C CYS A 130 -12.16 -9.56 -6.96
N PHE A 131 -12.04 -10.54 -6.07
CA PHE A 131 -11.36 -10.38 -4.78
C PHE A 131 -9.85 -10.59 -4.94
N VAL A 132 -9.06 -9.79 -4.24
CA VAL A 132 -7.60 -9.74 -4.31
C VAL A 132 -7.03 -9.97 -2.90
N PRO A 133 -6.45 -11.13 -2.59
CA PRO A 133 -5.81 -11.36 -1.30
C PRO A 133 -4.52 -10.55 -1.17
N VAL A 134 -4.23 -10.09 0.06
CA VAL A 134 -3.09 -9.23 0.38
C VAL A 134 -1.92 -10.02 0.93
N GLY A 135 -0.77 -9.87 0.28
CA GLY A 135 0.55 -10.32 0.72
C GLY A 135 1.36 -9.18 1.33
N THR A 136 1.61 -9.28 2.64
CA THR A 136 2.33 -8.23 3.38
C THR A 136 3.83 -8.19 3.04
N ASN A 137 4.51 -9.33 3.09
CA ASN A 137 5.96 -9.45 2.85
C ASN A 137 6.27 -10.20 1.55
N GLY A 138 5.47 -9.97 0.49
CA GLY A 138 5.51 -10.83 -0.70
C GLY A 138 5.05 -12.28 -0.41
N ALA A 139 4.15 -12.45 0.56
CA ALA A 139 3.60 -13.76 0.91
C ALA A 139 2.19 -13.61 1.46
N LEU A 140 1.29 -14.47 0.99
CA LEU A 140 -0.02 -14.67 1.63
C LEU A 140 0.20 -15.44 2.93
N LYS A 141 -0.32 -14.91 4.05
CA LYS A 141 -0.05 -15.50 5.37
C LYS A 141 -0.66 -16.90 5.45
N GLY A 142 0.20 -17.91 5.52
CA GLY A 142 -0.17 -19.31 5.63
C GLY A 142 -0.55 -19.98 4.30
N VAL A 143 -0.37 -19.34 3.14
CA VAL A 143 -0.76 -19.93 1.84
C VAL A 143 0.37 -19.72 0.83
N THR A 144 0.78 -20.79 0.16
CA THR A 144 1.78 -20.71 -0.92
C THR A 144 1.17 -20.16 -2.20
N SER A 145 2.00 -19.65 -3.12
CA SER A 145 1.51 -19.12 -4.41
C SER A 145 0.78 -20.17 -5.25
N ASP A 146 1.23 -21.42 -5.25
CA ASP A 146 0.58 -22.51 -5.99
C ASP A 146 -0.80 -22.84 -5.41
N GLN A 147 -0.87 -22.96 -4.08
CA GLN A 147 -2.13 -23.16 -3.37
C GLN A 147 -3.12 -22.00 -3.59
N ALA A 148 -2.63 -20.77 -3.68
CA ALA A 148 -3.43 -19.59 -3.99
C ALA A 148 -3.97 -19.65 -5.43
N LEU A 149 -3.14 -20.01 -6.41
CA LEU A 149 -3.56 -20.21 -7.79
C LEU A 149 -4.63 -21.31 -7.90
N GLU A 150 -4.41 -22.46 -7.25
CA GLU A 150 -5.39 -23.56 -7.15
C GLU A 150 -6.70 -23.14 -6.47
N ALA A 151 -6.63 -22.17 -5.55
CA ALA A 151 -7.80 -21.59 -4.90
C ALA A 151 -8.56 -20.59 -5.79
N GLY A 152 -8.07 -20.33 -7.01
CA GLY A 152 -8.70 -19.42 -7.98
C GLY A 152 -8.28 -17.96 -7.82
N VAL A 153 -7.19 -17.69 -7.10
CA VAL A 153 -6.60 -16.34 -7.04
C VAL A 153 -6.08 -15.96 -8.41
N GLN A 154 -6.51 -14.78 -8.89
CA GLN A 154 -6.15 -14.24 -10.21
C GLN A 154 -5.29 -12.99 -10.11
N LEU A 155 -5.18 -12.37 -8.94
CA LEU A 155 -4.38 -11.18 -8.71
C LEU A 155 -3.98 -11.21 -7.24
N MET A 156 -2.71 -10.90 -6.95
CA MET A 156 -2.23 -10.76 -5.58
C MET A 156 -1.82 -9.31 -5.31
N PHE A 157 -2.28 -8.75 -4.19
CA PHE A 157 -1.84 -7.44 -3.74
C PHE A 157 -0.59 -7.57 -2.89
N CYS A 158 0.48 -6.85 -3.20
CA CYS A 158 1.73 -6.84 -2.47
C CYS A 158 2.00 -5.47 -1.86
N ASN A 159 2.35 -5.48 -0.58
CA ASN A 159 2.61 -4.26 0.16
C ASN A 159 4.07 -3.81 0.01
N THR A 160 4.26 -2.67 -0.64
CA THR A 160 5.55 -2.04 -0.96
C THR A 160 6.29 -1.61 0.30
N TYR A 161 5.60 -1.16 1.35
CA TYR A 161 6.25 -0.69 2.58
C TYR A 161 7.14 -1.76 3.20
N HIS A 162 6.62 -2.98 3.36
CA HIS A 162 7.42 -4.05 3.97
C HIS A 162 8.55 -4.48 3.05
N LEU A 163 8.30 -4.58 1.74
CA LEU A 163 9.32 -4.95 0.75
C LEU A 163 10.45 -3.89 0.65
N LEU A 164 10.15 -2.62 0.90
CA LEU A 164 11.13 -1.54 1.00
C LEU A 164 12.00 -1.66 2.26
N VAL A 165 11.38 -2.01 3.39
CA VAL A 165 12.09 -2.24 4.65
C VAL A 165 12.97 -3.49 4.55
N HIS A 166 12.40 -4.59 4.08
CA HIS A 166 13.10 -5.85 3.87
C HIS A 166 12.39 -6.71 2.81
N PRO A 167 13.09 -7.25 1.80
CA PRO A 167 14.55 -7.28 1.65
C PRO A 167 15.13 -6.04 0.94
N GLY A 168 14.29 -5.12 0.49
CA GLY A 168 14.66 -3.95 -0.31
C GLY A 168 14.56 -4.21 -1.83
N PRO A 169 14.32 -3.16 -2.64
CA PRO A 169 14.08 -3.32 -4.08
C PRO A 169 15.23 -3.92 -4.87
N ALA A 170 16.48 -3.66 -4.49
CA ALA A 170 17.65 -4.16 -5.20
C ALA A 170 17.78 -5.70 -5.09
N VAL A 171 17.43 -6.27 -3.93
CA VAL A 171 17.46 -7.73 -3.72
C VAL A 171 16.39 -8.40 -4.58
N VAL A 172 15.19 -7.82 -4.61
CA VAL A 172 14.08 -8.33 -5.43
C VAL A 172 14.40 -8.22 -6.93
N GLU A 173 14.96 -7.09 -7.37
CA GLU A 173 15.37 -6.90 -8.78
C GLU A 173 16.45 -7.91 -9.18
N ALA A 174 17.46 -8.14 -8.33
CA ALA A 174 18.51 -9.12 -8.58
C ALA A 174 17.98 -10.56 -8.68
N ALA A 175 16.86 -10.86 -8.02
CA ALA A 175 16.16 -12.14 -8.13
C ALA A 175 15.23 -12.24 -9.35
N GLY A 176 15.13 -11.19 -10.19
CA GLY A 176 14.29 -11.15 -11.38
C GLY A 176 12.89 -10.57 -11.16
N GLY A 177 12.70 -9.77 -10.11
CA GLY A 177 11.40 -9.18 -9.73
C GLY A 177 10.61 -10.05 -8.76
N LEU A 178 9.49 -9.54 -8.24
CA LEU A 178 8.66 -10.22 -7.22
C LEU A 178 8.14 -11.57 -7.70
N HIS A 179 7.72 -11.66 -8.95
CA HIS A 179 7.23 -12.91 -9.53
C HIS A 179 8.27 -14.03 -9.39
N ALA A 180 9.52 -13.77 -9.80
CA ALA A 180 10.60 -14.75 -9.68
C ALA A 180 11.03 -14.96 -8.21
N PHE A 181 11.14 -13.88 -7.44
CA PHE A 181 11.57 -13.92 -6.04
C PHE A 181 10.68 -14.80 -5.15
N MET A 182 9.36 -14.76 -5.38
CA MET A 182 8.38 -15.52 -4.60
C MET A 182 8.06 -16.90 -5.20
N ALA A 183 8.75 -17.29 -6.28
CA ALA A 183 8.33 -18.39 -7.15
C ALA A 183 6.82 -18.31 -7.50
N HIS A 184 6.35 -17.09 -7.74
CA HIS A 184 4.95 -16.82 -8.04
C HIS A 184 4.62 -17.30 -9.45
N PRO A 185 3.47 -17.96 -9.66
CA PRO A 185 3.02 -18.35 -10.98
C PRO A 185 3.03 -17.17 -11.95
N ARG A 186 3.68 -17.35 -13.10
CA ARG A 186 3.73 -16.32 -14.16
C ARG A 186 2.36 -16.01 -14.78
N THR A 187 1.33 -16.74 -14.40
CA THR A 187 -0.06 -16.58 -14.81
C THR A 187 -0.91 -15.88 -13.73
N MET A 188 -0.30 -15.43 -12.63
CA MET A 188 -0.96 -14.70 -11.56
C MET A 188 -0.31 -13.32 -11.40
N PRO A 189 -0.96 -12.25 -11.92
CA PRO A 189 -0.49 -10.89 -11.79
C PRO A 189 -0.33 -10.39 -10.35
N ILE A 190 0.51 -9.37 -10.18
CA ILE A 190 0.72 -8.67 -8.91
C ILE A 190 0.33 -7.19 -9.04
N ILE A 191 -0.42 -6.69 -8.06
CA ILE A 191 -0.61 -5.24 -7.83
C ILE A 191 0.21 -4.81 -6.61
N THR A 192 0.96 -3.71 -6.71
CA THR A 192 1.70 -3.16 -5.57
C THR A 192 1.19 -1.79 -5.18
N ASP A 193 0.98 -1.57 -3.88
CA ASP A 193 0.68 -0.24 -3.36
C ASP A 193 1.90 0.68 -3.35
N SER A 194 1.71 1.91 -2.89
CA SER A 194 2.79 2.90 -2.78
C SER A 194 3.65 2.74 -1.53
N GLY A 195 3.18 1.98 -0.54
CA GLY A 195 3.71 1.94 0.83
C GLY A 195 3.32 3.17 1.69
N GLY A 196 2.64 4.17 1.12
CA GLY A 196 2.26 5.40 1.82
C GLY A 196 1.26 5.13 2.94
N PHE A 197 0.24 4.30 2.68
CA PHE A 197 -0.78 3.95 3.67
C PHE A 197 -0.17 3.45 4.99
N GLN A 198 0.78 2.52 4.93
CA GLN A 198 1.41 1.88 6.09
C GLN A 198 2.28 2.87 6.86
N VAL A 199 2.95 3.77 6.15
CA VAL A 199 3.69 4.88 6.77
C VAL A 199 2.76 5.68 7.67
N PHE A 200 1.57 6.04 7.19
CA PHE A 200 0.60 6.82 7.97
C PHE A 200 -0.18 5.99 9.01
N SER A 201 -0.51 4.74 8.72
CA SER A 201 -1.34 3.90 9.61
C SER A 201 -0.56 3.38 10.82
N LEU A 202 0.71 3.00 10.63
CA LEU A 202 1.61 2.60 11.72
C LEU A 202 2.00 3.80 12.59
N ALA A 203 2.12 4.99 12.01
CA ALA A 203 2.44 6.20 12.76
C ALA A 203 1.33 6.67 13.70
N ASN A 204 0.08 6.40 13.32
CA ASN A 204 -1.10 6.81 14.09
C ASN A 204 -1.58 5.74 15.08
N ALA A 205 -0.84 4.62 15.25
CA ALA A 205 -1.23 3.46 16.08
C ALA A 205 -2.67 2.97 15.84
N CYS A 206 -3.24 3.29 14.68
CA CYS A 206 -4.67 3.19 14.40
C CYS A 206 -5.03 2.04 13.46
N ALA A 207 -4.06 1.25 13.02
CA ALA A 207 -4.26 -0.01 12.29
C ALA A 207 -3.31 -1.07 12.86
N ASP A 208 -3.80 -2.31 13.00
CA ASP A 208 -2.88 -3.45 13.12
C ASP A 208 -2.01 -3.47 11.83
N GLU A 209 -0.82 -4.09 11.84
CA GLU A 209 0.11 -4.11 10.68
C GLU A 209 -0.46 -4.72 9.38
N GLU A 210 -1.75 -5.02 9.34
CA GLU A 210 -2.45 -5.73 8.27
C GLU A 210 -3.50 -4.86 7.53
N GLY A 211 -3.66 -3.56 7.82
CA GLY A 211 -4.46 -2.63 7.02
C GLY A 211 -5.79 -2.16 7.66
N PRO A 212 -6.52 -1.23 7.02
CA PRO A 212 -7.75 -0.68 7.56
C PRO A 212 -8.93 -1.57 7.18
N GLU A 213 -9.62 -2.12 8.15
CA GLU A 213 -11.03 -2.50 7.95
C GLU A 213 -11.89 -1.36 8.47
N LEU A 214 -13.16 -1.30 8.02
CA LEU A 214 -14.17 -0.42 8.59
C LEU A 214 -14.22 -0.65 10.12
N LYS A 215 -13.53 0.20 10.89
CA LYS A 215 -13.34 -0.04 12.33
C LYS A 215 -14.63 0.35 13.05
N SER A 216 -15.32 -0.65 13.59
CA SER A 216 -16.34 -0.43 14.61
C SER A 216 -15.73 0.25 15.85
N ARG A 217 -16.31 1.38 16.21
CA ARG A 217 -16.19 2.19 17.43
C ARG A 217 -15.58 1.47 18.66
N ARG A 218 -14.28 1.63 18.89
CA ARG A 218 -13.66 1.52 20.23
C ARG A 218 -12.96 2.84 20.57
N LYS A 219 -13.44 3.51 21.63
CA LYS A 219 -12.71 4.62 22.27
C LYS A 219 -11.46 4.04 22.95
N ARG A 220 -10.28 4.57 22.66
CA ARG A 220 -9.06 4.36 23.46
C ARG A 220 -8.66 5.65 24.16
N ASN A 221 -8.07 5.48 25.35
CA ASN A 221 -7.61 6.55 26.22
C ASN A 221 -6.37 7.24 25.64
N GLN A 222 -6.17 8.49 26.08
CA GLN A 222 -5.31 9.51 25.48
C GLN A 222 -3.81 9.36 25.81
N ASP A 223 -3.38 8.26 26.44
CA ASP A 223 -2.09 8.17 27.12
C ASP A 223 -0.99 7.38 26.36
N ASP A 224 -1.24 6.82 25.18
CA ASP A 224 -0.22 6.13 24.35
C ASP A 224 0.49 7.08 23.36
N ALA A 225 0.90 8.26 23.82
CA ALA A 225 1.65 9.23 23.03
C ALA A 225 3.16 8.93 23.04
N GLY A 226 3.61 7.92 22.29
CA GLY A 226 5.04 7.65 22.22
C GLY A 226 5.46 6.52 21.28
N THR A 227 5.47 6.78 19.96
CA THR A 227 6.40 6.26 18.91
C THR A 227 5.75 6.37 17.53
N GLY A 228 5.50 7.60 17.05
CA GLY A 228 5.08 7.78 15.65
C GLY A 228 6.20 7.38 14.70
N THR A 229 5.93 6.47 13.75
CA THR A 229 6.90 6.10 12.71
C THR A 229 7.11 7.22 11.69
N VAL A 230 6.15 8.12 11.46
CA VAL A 230 6.32 9.29 10.57
C VAL A 230 7.13 10.38 11.28
N LEU A 231 8.23 10.79 10.65
CA LEU A 231 9.11 11.85 11.14
C LEU A 231 8.79 13.21 10.53
N ALA A 232 8.47 13.25 9.24
CA ALA A 232 8.13 14.49 8.54
C ALA A 232 7.38 14.23 7.25
N LEU A 233 6.33 15.01 7.00
CA LEU A 233 5.63 15.10 5.71
C LEU A 233 5.99 16.41 5.02
N SER A 234 6.19 16.39 3.70
CA SER A 234 6.53 17.56 2.90
C SER A 234 6.06 17.42 1.46
N GLU A 235 6.14 18.50 0.67
CA GLU A 235 5.91 18.44 -0.78
C GLU A 235 6.78 17.37 -1.47
N GLN A 236 7.99 17.12 -1.00
CA GLN A 236 8.92 16.19 -1.64
C GLN A 236 8.60 14.71 -1.38
N GLY A 237 7.87 14.41 -0.31
CA GLY A 237 7.66 13.06 0.16
C GLY A 237 7.54 13.00 1.68
N VAL A 238 7.64 11.77 2.21
CA VAL A 238 7.51 11.46 3.63
C VAL A 238 8.79 10.80 4.17
N HIS A 239 9.25 11.27 5.33
CA HIS A 239 10.27 10.62 6.13
C HIS A 239 9.58 9.76 7.20
N PHE A 240 10.03 8.53 7.35
CA PHE A 240 9.54 7.63 8.39
C PHE A 240 10.65 6.74 8.94
N ARG A 241 10.43 6.13 10.10
CA ARG A 241 11.29 5.11 10.68
C ARG A 241 10.76 3.73 10.34
N SER A 242 11.65 2.89 9.84
CA SER A 242 11.44 1.46 9.71
C SER A 242 11.01 0.86 11.06
N TYR A 243 9.93 0.09 11.04
CA TYR A 243 9.45 -0.65 12.21
C TYR A 243 10.38 -1.81 12.63
N LEU A 244 11.28 -2.24 11.73
CA LEU A 244 12.16 -3.38 11.94
C LEU A 244 13.46 -2.99 12.66
N ASP A 245 14.10 -1.91 12.21
CA ASP A 245 15.46 -1.53 12.61
C ASP A 245 15.58 -0.04 12.97
N ASN A 246 14.46 0.69 13.06
CA ASN A 246 14.40 2.13 13.35
C ASN A 246 15.13 3.06 12.37
N ARG A 247 15.66 2.53 11.25
CA ARG A 247 16.36 3.36 10.26
C ARG A 247 15.39 4.37 9.65
N GLU A 248 15.88 5.60 9.44
CA GLU A 248 15.12 6.62 8.73
C GLU A 248 15.11 6.31 7.22
N ILE A 249 13.92 6.27 6.65
CA ILE A 249 13.66 6.06 5.22
C ILE A 249 12.91 7.28 4.69
N PHE A 250 13.35 7.79 3.54
CA PHE A 250 12.64 8.83 2.80
C PHE A 250 11.94 8.21 1.59
N LEU A 251 10.64 8.48 1.48
CA LEU A 251 9.80 8.02 0.39
C LEU A 251 9.25 9.22 -0.39
N SER A 252 9.69 9.34 -1.63
CA SER A 252 9.16 10.29 -2.61
C SER A 252 8.27 9.59 -3.64
N PRO A 253 7.39 10.34 -4.33
CA PRO A 253 6.65 9.83 -5.50
C PRO A 253 7.54 9.08 -6.49
N GLU A 254 8.69 9.65 -6.85
CA GLU A 254 9.61 9.06 -7.82
C GLU A 254 10.27 7.78 -7.28
N SER A 255 10.76 7.79 -6.03
CA SER A 255 11.41 6.62 -5.43
C SER A 255 10.46 5.44 -5.23
N THR A 256 9.18 5.71 -4.94
CA THR A 256 8.14 4.66 -4.85
C THR A 256 7.94 4.01 -6.21
N VAL A 257 7.78 4.80 -7.27
CA VAL A 257 7.66 4.28 -8.62
C VAL A 257 8.89 3.45 -8.99
N ASP A 258 10.09 3.95 -8.72
CA ASP A 258 11.34 3.22 -8.98
C ASP A 258 11.41 1.88 -8.24
N ALA A 259 10.98 1.83 -6.98
CA ALA A 259 10.90 0.58 -6.23
C ALA A 259 9.91 -0.41 -6.86
N GLN A 260 8.72 0.06 -7.23
CA GLN A 260 7.73 -0.76 -7.92
C GLN A 260 8.21 -1.22 -9.31
N LYS A 261 9.03 -0.42 -10.01
CA LYS A 261 9.72 -0.80 -11.26
C LYS A 261 10.69 -1.95 -11.08
N ARG A 262 11.38 -1.98 -9.95
CA ARG A 262 12.30 -3.06 -9.55
C ARG A 262 11.57 -4.31 -9.10
N PHE A 263 10.42 -4.14 -8.45
CA PHE A 263 9.53 -5.24 -8.09
C PHE A 263 8.89 -5.91 -9.30
N GLY A 264 8.64 -5.18 -10.39
CA GLY A 264 8.08 -5.76 -11.61
C GLY A 264 6.65 -6.27 -11.46
N SER A 265 5.83 -5.58 -10.67
CA SER A 265 4.38 -5.82 -10.54
C SER A 265 3.62 -5.37 -11.79
N ASP A 266 2.51 -6.02 -12.14
CA ASP A 266 1.70 -5.68 -13.32
C ASP A 266 0.96 -4.34 -13.16
N ILE A 267 0.52 -4.02 -11.95
CA ILE A 267 -0.21 -2.79 -11.63
C ILE A 267 0.48 -2.09 -10.45
N ILE A 268 0.69 -0.79 -10.57
CA ILE A 268 1.33 0.03 -9.54
C ILE A 268 0.42 1.17 -9.09
N ILE A 269 0.35 1.38 -7.77
CA ILE A 269 -0.37 2.50 -7.16
C ILE A 269 0.64 3.60 -6.80
N PRO A 270 0.44 4.85 -7.26
CA PRO A 270 1.32 5.96 -6.97
C PRO A 270 1.23 6.38 -5.50
N LEU A 271 2.26 7.10 -5.03
CA LEU A 271 2.27 7.66 -3.68
C LEU A 271 1.19 8.72 -3.51
N ASP A 272 0.48 8.63 -2.40
CA ASP A 272 -0.61 9.48 -1.96
C ASP A 272 -0.46 9.81 -0.47
N GLU A 273 -1.17 10.83 -0.01
CA GLU A 273 -1.23 11.15 1.42
C GLU A 273 -2.52 10.60 2.03
N LEU A 274 -2.40 9.92 3.17
CA LEU A 274 -3.54 9.46 3.94
C LEU A 274 -3.66 10.23 5.25
N PRO A 275 -4.52 11.27 5.32
CA PRO A 275 -4.79 11.95 6.58
C PRO A 275 -5.60 11.05 7.52
N PRO A 276 -5.54 11.28 8.85
CA PRO A 276 -6.41 10.60 9.81
C PRO A 276 -7.90 10.75 9.47
N TYR A 277 -8.73 9.82 9.93
CA TYR A 277 -10.18 9.83 9.66
C TYR A 277 -10.86 11.14 10.10
N HIS A 278 -10.48 11.67 11.26
CA HIS A 278 -11.00 12.93 11.78
C HIS A 278 -10.04 14.08 11.46
N VAL A 279 -10.22 14.70 10.30
CA VAL A 279 -9.52 15.93 9.91
C VAL A 279 -10.50 17.03 9.54
N THR A 280 -10.07 18.29 9.63
CA THR A 280 -10.89 19.42 9.19
C THR A 280 -11.04 19.40 7.67
N PRO A 281 -12.14 19.98 7.13
CA PRO A 281 -12.32 20.10 5.68
C PRO A 281 -11.13 20.77 4.97
N GLU A 282 -10.51 21.76 5.61
CA GLU A 282 -9.34 22.46 5.06
C GLU A 282 -8.16 21.50 4.95
N ARG A 283 -7.83 20.74 6.01
CA ARG A 283 -6.73 19.76 5.99
C ARG A 283 -6.98 18.65 4.97
N LEU A 284 -8.23 18.19 4.86
CA LEU A 284 -8.63 17.21 3.85
C LEU A 284 -8.38 17.75 2.43
N LYS A 285 -8.75 19.00 2.17
CA LYS A 285 -8.50 19.65 0.88
C LYS A 285 -7.00 19.78 0.59
N GLU A 286 -6.19 20.29 1.52
CA GLU A 286 -4.73 20.38 1.27
C GLU A 286 -4.08 18.98 1.14
N SER A 287 -4.67 17.92 1.71
CA SER A 287 -4.23 16.54 1.50
C SER A 287 -4.57 15.98 0.11
N VAL A 288 -5.77 16.26 -0.40
CA VAL A 288 -6.17 15.92 -1.77
C VAL A 288 -5.23 16.59 -2.77
N TYR A 289 -4.92 17.88 -2.57
CA TYR A 289 -4.01 18.63 -3.45
C TYR A 289 -2.58 18.09 -3.40
N LEU A 290 -2.06 17.76 -2.21
CA LEU A 290 -0.75 17.13 -2.09
C LEU A 290 -0.72 15.77 -2.80
N SER A 291 -1.75 14.95 -2.59
CA SER A 291 -1.88 13.63 -3.24
C SER A 291 -1.93 13.76 -4.76
N HIS A 292 -2.66 14.74 -5.31
CA HIS A 292 -2.67 15.01 -6.75
C HIS A 292 -1.31 15.42 -7.29
N ARG A 293 -0.55 16.26 -6.57
CA ARG A 293 0.82 16.64 -6.96
C ARG A 293 1.76 15.44 -6.94
N TRP A 294 1.65 14.58 -5.92
CA TRP A 294 2.43 13.35 -5.81
C TRP A 294 2.06 12.33 -6.90
N MET A 295 0.79 12.14 -7.19
CA MET A 295 0.33 11.25 -8.26
C MET A 295 0.76 11.76 -9.64
N ALA A 296 0.72 13.07 -9.88
CA ALA A 296 1.21 13.68 -11.11
C ALA A 296 2.71 13.43 -11.31
N ARG A 297 3.50 13.59 -10.24
CA ARG A 297 4.94 13.29 -10.24
C ARG A 297 5.23 11.81 -10.47
N SER A 298 4.47 10.93 -9.80
CA SER A 298 4.54 9.48 -9.97
C SER A 298 4.24 9.08 -11.42
N LEU A 299 3.16 9.60 -12.00
CA LEU A 299 2.77 9.33 -13.38
C LEU A 299 3.84 9.82 -14.36
N ARG A 300 4.37 11.03 -14.17
CA ARG A 300 5.46 11.55 -15.01
C ARG A 300 6.69 10.64 -14.95
N ARG A 301 7.07 10.17 -13.76
CA ARG A 301 8.18 9.21 -13.60
C ARG A 301 7.89 7.89 -14.28
N HIS A 302 6.67 7.38 -14.14
CA HIS A 302 6.25 6.13 -14.77
C HIS A 302 6.24 6.20 -16.30
N LEU A 303 5.81 7.31 -16.89
CA LEU A 303 5.79 7.48 -18.34
C LEU A 303 7.20 7.56 -18.95
N GLN A 304 8.22 7.91 -18.16
CA GLN A 304 9.63 7.85 -18.58
C GLN A 304 10.17 6.42 -18.66
N ASP A 305 9.63 5.50 -17.85
CA ASP A 305 10.04 4.09 -17.80
C ASP A 305 8.84 3.21 -17.39
N GLN A 306 8.10 2.69 -18.37
CA GLN A 306 6.85 1.99 -18.09
C GLN A 306 7.05 0.54 -17.61
N ARG A 307 8.07 -0.16 -18.13
CA ARG A 307 8.38 -1.59 -17.86
C ARG A 307 7.19 -2.56 -17.94
N LYS A 308 6.24 -2.32 -18.84
CA LYS A 308 4.99 -3.10 -18.98
C LYS A 308 4.13 -3.16 -17.71
N GLN A 309 4.16 -2.11 -16.89
CA GLN A 309 3.33 -2.02 -15.69
C GLN A 309 2.31 -0.92 -15.90
N ALA A 310 1.05 -1.18 -15.56
CA ALA A 310 -0.01 -0.19 -15.58
C ALA A 310 0.00 0.64 -14.29
N MET A 311 -0.48 1.88 -14.34
CA MET A 311 -0.62 2.72 -13.14
C MET A 311 -2.06 3.15 -12.90
N TYR A 312 -2.56 2.96 -11.68
CA TYR A 312 -3.89 3.42 -11.29
C TYR A 312 -3.82 4.68 -10.43
N GLY A 313 -4.53 5.75 -10.81
CA GLY A 313 -4.65 6.95 -9.97
C GLY A 313 -5.57 6.70 -8.78
N VAL A 314 -5.30 7.29 -7.61
CA VAL A 314 -6.09 7.08 -6.39
C VAL A 314 -7.01 8.26 -6.14
N VAL A 315 -8.31 8.04 -6.23
CA VAL A 315 -9.30 9.06 -5.88
C VAL A 315 -9.37 9.20 -4.37
N HIS A 316 -9.08 10.41 -3.88
CA HIS A 316 -9.27 10.86 -2.49
C HIS A 316 -10.39 11.90 -2.36
N GLY A 317 -10.68 12.32 -1.12
CA GLY A 317 -11.69 13.35 -0.81
C GLY A 317 -12.55 13.07 0.41
N GLY A 318 -12.28 11.99 1.16
CA GLY A 318 -13.12 11.59 2.29
C GLY A 318 -14.57 11.32 1.85
N THR A 319 -15.53 11.76 2.65
CA THR A 319 -16.97 11.73 2.31
C THR A 319 -17.45 13.02 1.62
N ASP A 320 -16.55 13.95 1.29
CA ASP A 320 -16.91 15.20 0.60
C ASP A 320 -17.08 14.96 -0.91
N HIS A 321 -18.33 15.03 -1.38
CA HIS A 321 -18.68 14.83 -2.79
C HIS A 321 -18.02 15.84 -3.74
N ALA A 322 -17.81 17.10 -3.31
CA ALA A 322 -17.18 18.11 -4.14
C ALA A 322 -15.69 17.82 -4.32
N LEU A 323 -14.98 17.48 -3.24
CA LEU A 323 -13.57 17.08 -3.32
C LEU A 323 -13.39 15.77 -4.09
N ARG A 324 -14.30 14.80 -3.92
CA ARG A 324 -14.29 13.54 -4.67
C ARG A 324 -14.48 13.78 -6.16
N ARG A 325 -15.39 14.68 -6.55
CA ARG A 325 -15.60 15.11 -7.94
C ARG A 325 -14.35 15.78 -8.51
N GLU A 326 -13.83 16.79 -7.82
CA GLU A 326 -12.59 17.49 -8.22
C GLU A 326 -11.45 16.50 -8.43
N SER A 327 -11.35 15.51 -7.54
CA SER A 327 -10.34 14.47 -7.58
C SER A 327 -10.45 13.53 -8.78
N ILE A 328 -11.63 12.98 -9.05
CA ILE A 328 -11.81 12.10 -10.23
C ILE A 328 -11.73 12.89 -11.54
N GLU A 329 -12.24 14.12 -11.61
CA GLU A 329 -12.15 14.96 -12.81
C GLU A 329 -10.68 15.27 -13.18
N TYR A 330 -9.87 15.64 -12.17
CA TYR A 330 -8.44 15.84 -12.38
C TYR A 330 -7.73 14.54 -12.78
N LEU A 331 -7.91 13.44 -12.03
CA LEU A 331 -7.20 12.19 -12.32
C LEU A 331 -7.61 11.57 -13.66
N ALA A 332 -8.89 11.66 -14.02
CA ALA A 332 -9.40 11.18 -15.30
C ALA A 332 -8.89 11.99 -16.50
N SER A 333 -8.46 13.24 -16.29
CA SER A 333 -7.82 14.05 -17.32
C SER A 333 -6.36 13.67 -17.58
N LEU A 334 -5.76 12.81 -16.74
CA LEU A 334 -4.39 12.32 -16.88
C LEU A 334 -4.34 10.90 -17.48
N PRO A 335 -3.22 10.50 -18.10
CA PRO A 335 -3.10 9.21 -18.77
C PRO A 335 -2.85 8.02 -17.83
N PHE A 336 -3.62 7.89 -16.73
CA PHE A 336 -3.65 6.68 -15.90
C PHE A 336 -4.35 5.52 -16.61
N ASP A 337 -3.99 4.28 -16.30
CA ASP A 337 -4.57 3.10 -16.94
C ASP A 337 -5.82 2.57 -16.22
N GLY A 338 -6.04 2.98 -14.96
CA GLY A 338 -7.21 2.66 -14.14
C GLY A 338 -7.32 3.58 -12.93
N PHE A 339 -8.30 3.33 -12.06
CA PHE A 339 -8.55 4.17 -10.89
C PHE A 339 -8.78 3.36 -9.62
N ALA A 340 -8.03 3.65 -8.58
CA ALA A 340 -8.30 3.15 -7.25
C ALA A 340 -9.16 4.15 -6.47
N ILE A 341 -9.99 3.64 -5.57
CA ILE A 341 -10.82 4.43 -4.66
C ILE A 341 -10.25 4.23 -3.27
N GLY A 342 -9.59 5.27 -2.74
CA GLY A 342 -8.91 5.25 -1.45
C GLY A 342 -9.40 6.32 -0.49
N GLY A 343 -8.68 6.47 0.62
CA GLY A 343 -8.99 7.42 1.67
C GLY A 343 -10.14 6.96 2.57
N SER A 344 -10.69 7.88 3.36
CA SER A 344 -11.91 7.62 4.13
C SER A 344 -13.10 7.40 3.19
N LEU A 345 -13.80 6.29 3.39
CA LEU A 345 -14.99 5.90 2.64
C LEU A 345 -16.28 6.04 3.49
N GLY A 346 -16.20 6.72 4.63
CA GLY A 346 -17.32 6.85 5.58
C GLY A 346 -17.11 6.06 6.87
N GLN A 347 -17.97 6.31 7.86
CA GLN A 347 -17.92 5.66 9.18
C GLN A 347 -18.48 4.25 9.14
N ASP A 348 -19.44 4.03 8.25
CA ASP A 348 -20.18 2.78 8.11
C ASP A 348 -20.46 2.47 6.64
N ARG A 349 -21.10 1.31 6.41
CA ARG A 349 -21.39 0.84 5.06
C ARG A 349 -22.41 1.72 4.34
N ALA A 350 -23.32 2.38 5.06
CA ALA A 350 -24.34 3.22 4.44
C ALA A 350 -23.68 4.45 3.81
N GLU A 351 -22.79 5.12 4.55
CA GLU A 351 -21.99 6.23 4.02
C GLU A 351 -21.09 5.79 2.85
N MET A 352 -20.48 4.60 2.94
CA MET A 352 -19.69 4.04 1.82
C MET A 352 -20.54 3.82 0.58
N VAL A 353 -21.72 3.21 0.71
CA VAL A 353 -22.64 2.98 -0.41
C VAL A 353 -23.11 4.30 -1.01
N GLU A 354 -23.43 5.31 -0.18
CA GLU A 354 -23.79 6.65 -0.65
C GLU A 354 -22.67 7.28 -1.49
N LEU A 355 -21.45 7.28 -0.94
CA LEU A 355 -20.29 7.83 -1.61
C LEU A 355 -19.98 7.10 -2.93
N LEU A 356 -20.00 5.77 -2.94
CA LEU A 356 -19.75 4.98 -4.14
C LEU A 356 -20.85 5.18 -5.19
N THR A 357 -22.11 5.32 -4.77
CA THR A 357 -23.24 5.63 -5.65
C THR A 357 -23.04 6.97 -6.36
N PHE A 358 -22.49 7.96 -5.66
CA PHE A 358 -22.14 9.26 -6.23
C PHE A 358 -20.90 9.20 -7.14
N LEU A 359 -19.83 8.51 -6.70
CA LEU A 359 -18.52 8.57 -7.33
C LEU A 359 -18.38 7.70 -8.57
N LEU A 360 -18.81 6.44 -8.53
CA LEU A 360 -18.60 5.49 -9.63
C LEU A 360 -19.20 5.91 -10.98
N PRO A 361 -20.33 6.64 -11.05
CA PRO A 361 -20.80 7.26 -12.30
C PRO A 361 -19.80 8.21 -12.97
N LEU A 362 -18.88 8.80 -12.21
CA LEU A 362 -17.88 9.76 -12.69
C LEU A 362 -16.57 9.07 -13.12
N VAL A 363 -16.37 7.82 -12.74
CA VAL A 363 -15.18 7.04 -13.12
C VAL A 363 -15.32 6.61 -14.59
N PRO A 364 -14.30 6.80 -15.45
CA PRO A 364 -14.34 6.38 -16.84
C PRO A 364 -14.69 4.89 -17.00
N SER A 365 -15.81 4.60 -17.66
CA SER A 365 -16.38 3.24 -17.79
C SER A 365 -15.50 2.26 -18.58
N HIS A 366 -14.65 2.77 -19.46
CA HIS A 366 -13.69 1.98 -20.25
C HIS A 366 -12.39 1.68 -19.48
N LYS A 367 -12.29 2.09 -18.21
CA LYS A 367 -11.15 1.80 -17.33
C LYS A 367 -11.59 0.98 -16.12
N PRO A 368 -10.72 0.09 -15.61
CA PRO A 368 -11.01 -0.70 -14.43
C PRO A 368 -10.91 0.18 -13.17
N ASN A 369 -11.67 -0.19 -12.15
CA ASN A 369 -11.56 0.42 -10.84
C ASN A 369 -11.31 -0.57 -9.68
N HIS A 370 -10.67 -0.09 -8.62
CA HIS A 370 -10.23 -0.90 -7.50
C HIS A 370 -10.61 -0.24 -6.17
N LEU A 371 -11.39 -0.91 -5.32
CA LEU A 371 -11.73 -0.42 -3.98
C LEU A 371 -10.66 -0.86 -3.00
N LEU A 372 -9.89 0.10 -2.47
CA LEU A 372 -8.72 -0.18 -1.63
C LEU A 372 -9.11 -0.56 -0.20
N GLY A 373 -8.59 -1.68 0.27
CA GLY A 373 -8.61 -2.11 1.67
C GLY A 373 -9.95 -2.60 2.22
N ILE A 374 -11.02 -2.57 1.42
CA ILE A 374 -12.36 -3.01 1.85
C ILE A 374 -12.81 -4.20 1.00
N ALA A 375 -12.89 -5.37 1.63
CA ALA A 375 -13.41 -6.57 0.98
C ALA A 375 -14.07 -7.56 1.95
N ASP A 376 -14.72 -7.09 3.03
CA ASP A 376 -15.65 -7.97 3.76
C ASP A 376 -16.84 -8.34 2.85
N GLU A 377 -17.42 -9.52 3.09
CA GLU A 377 -18.46 -10.07 2.20
C GLU A 377 -19.62 -9.09 1.96
N GLU A 378 -20.11 -8.44 3.01
CA GLU A 378 -21.25 -7.54 2.91
C GLU A 378 -20.90 -6.29 2.10
N SER A 379 -19.70 -5.74 2.27
CA SER A 379 -19.20 -4.61 1.46
C SER A 379 -18.98 -4.98 -0.01
N VAL A 380 -18.45 -6.19 -0.29
CA VAL A 380 -18.29 -6.69 -1.67
C VAL A 380 -19.65 -6.81 -2.35
N VAL A 381 -20.63 -7.42 -1.68
CA VAL A 381 -22.00 -7.58 -2.20
C VAL A 381 -22.68 -6.22 -2.42
N ALA A 382 -22.45 -5.24 -1.55
CA ALA A 382 -23.03 -3.91 -1.68
C ALA A 382 -22.38 -3.05 -2.77
N SER A 383 -21.08 -3.23 -3.04
CA SER A 383 -20.31 -2.34 -3.93
C SER A 383 -20.31 -2.78 -5.39
N ILE A 384 -20.44 -4.08 -5.67
CA ILE A 384 -20.49 -4.60 -7.04
C ILE A 384 -21.66 -4.02 -7.86
N PRO A 385 -22.91 -3.96 -7.34
CA PRO A 385 -24.02 -3.30 -8.03
C PRO A 385 -23.74 -1.84 -8.39
N LEU A 386 -22.84 -1.17 -7.67
CA LEU A 386 -22.49 0.23 -7.91
C LEU A 386 -21.42 0.39 -9.01
N GLY A 387 -20.76 -0.70 -9.42
CA GLY A 387 -19.82 -0.74 -10.54
C GLY A 387 -18.35 -0.93 -10.18
N VAL A 388 -18.04 -1.43 -8.97
CA VAL A 388 -16.66 -1.74 -8.56
C VAL A 388 -16.15 -3.03 -9.22
N ASP A 389 -14.93 -2.99 -9.77
CA ASP A 389 -14.35 -4.13 -10.51
C ASP A 389 -13.42 -5.00 -9.65
N THR A 390 -12.69 -4.46 -8.68
CA THR A 390 -11.76 -5.26 -7.85
C THR A 390 -11.68 -4.74 -6.43
N PHE A 391 -11.36 -5.63 -5.49
CA PHE A 391 -11.31 -5.35 -4.05
C PHE A 391 -10.13 -6.07 -3.42
N ASP A 392 -9.38 -5.42 -2.53
CA ASP A 392 -8.35 -6.07 -1.75
C ASP A 392 -8.65 -6.07 -0.24
N SER A 393 -8.24 -7.14 0.44
CA SER A 393 -8.20 -7.16 1.90
C SER A 393 -7.39 -8.35 2.43
N CYS A 394 -6.71 -8.13 3.56
CA CYS A 394 -6.12 -9.22 4.35
C CYS A 394 -7.17 -9.98 5.18
N ASN A 395 -8.36 -9.38 5.37
CA ASN A 395 -9.37 -9.80 6.34
C ASN A 395 -9.67 -11.30 6.28
N PRO A 396 -9.89 -11.93 5.11
CA PRO A 396 -10.20 -13.36 5.05
C PRO A 396 -9.10 -14.23 5.66
N THR A 397 -7.83 -13.93 5.38
CA THR A 397 -6.68 -14.68 5.95
C THR A 397 -6.44 -14.34 7.42
N ARG A 398 -6.73 -13.11 7.85
CA ARG A 398 -6.64 -12.69 9.25
C ARG A 398 -7.70 -13.39 10.10
N LEU A 399 -8.97 -13.35 9.69
CA LEU A 399 -10.07 -14.05 10.33
C LEU A 399 -9.80 -15.56 10.45
N ALA A 400 -9.32 -16.18 9.37
CA ALA A 400 -8.96 -17.59 9.34
C ALA A 400 -7.95 -17.93 10.46
N ARG A 401 -6.82 -17.21 10.51
CA ARG A 401 -5.78 -17.43 11.53
C ARG A 401 -6.28 -17.21 12.96
N HIS A 402 -7.29 -16.37 13.14
CA HIS A 402 -7.91 -16.08 14.43
C HIS A 402 -9.14 -16.95 14.75
N GLY A 403 -9.37 -18.02 14.00
CA GLY A 403 -10.41 -19.00 14.34
C GLY A 403 -11.78 -18.74 13.71
N THR A 404 -11.88 -17.82 12.74
CA THR A 404 -13.14 -17.47 12.07
C THR A 404 -13.10 -17.90 10.60
N LEU A 405 -14.02 -18.79 10.24
CA LEU A 405 -14.19 -19.36 8.91
C LEU A 405 -15.45 -18.78 8.24
N MET A 406 -15.38 -18.48 6.95
CA MET A 406 -16.47 -17.84 6.21
C MET A 406 -17.36 -18.88 5.54
N THR A 407 -18.67 -18.82 5.74
CA THR A 407 -19.63 -19.78 5.15
C THR A 407 -20.85 -19.04 4.60
N ARG A 408 -21.59 -19.69 3.71
CA ARG A 408 -22.87 -19.19 3.17
C ARG A 408 -23.92 -18.92 4.24
N ALA A 409 -23.83 -19.57 5.40
CA ALA A 409 -24.70 -19.35 6.55
C ALA A 409 -24.18 -18.26 7.51
N GLY A 410 -23.10 -17.57 7.13
CA GLY A 410 -22.42 -16.57 7.95
C GLY A 410 -21.09 -17.08 8.53
N GLN A 411 -20.47 -16.26 9.37
CA GLN A 411 -19.17 -16.58 9.95
C GLN A 411 -19.26 -17.68 11.01
N LEU A 412 -18.36 -18.66 10.93
CA LEU A 412 -18.22 -19.77 11.84
C LEU A 412 -16.99 -19.57 12.72
N ARG A 413 -17.17 -19.54 14.04
CA ARG A 413 -16.05 -19.47 14.99
C ARG A 413 -15.61 -20.85 15.45
N ILE A 414 -14.57 -21.39 14.81
CA ILE A 414 -14.11 -22.78 14.99
C ILE A 414 -13.69 -23.06 16.43
N THR A 415 -13.35 -22.03 17.22
CA THR A 415 -12.92 -22.16 18.61
C THR A 415 -14.00 -22.65 19.57
N SER A 416 -15.27 -22.65 19.14
CA SER A 416 -16.43 -23.05 19.95
C SER A 416 -16.47 -24.57 20.17
N LEU A 417 -16.76 -25.00 21.40
CA LEU A 417 -16.80 -26.42 21.78
C LEU A 417 -17.83 -27.24 21.00
N LYS A 418 -18.88 -26.62 20.45
CA LYS A 418 -19.87 -27.33 19.63
C LYS A 418 -19.27 -27.98 18.38
N TYR A 419 -18.09 -27.53 17.95
CA TYR A 419 -17.39 -28.10 16.80
C TYR A 419 -16.41 -29.22 17.17
N ALA A 420 -16.23 -29.56 18.46
CA ALA A 420 -15.24 -30.54 18.88
C ALA A 420 -15.49 -31.96 18.32
N ASP A 421 -16.76 -32.33 18.12
CA ASP A 421 -17.20 -33.63 17.58
C ASP A 421 -18.02 -33.48 16.27
N ASP A 422 -17.91 -32.31 15.63
CA ASP A 422 -18.63 -32.01 14.40
C ASP A 422 -17.85 -32.45 13.17
N HIS A 423 -18.12 -33.67 12.70
CA HIS A 423 -17.43 -34.25 11.54
C HIS A 423 -17.92 -33.73 10.18
N GLY A 424 -18.85 -32.77 10.16
CA GLY A 424 -19.33 -32.14 8.92
C GLY A 424 -18.31 -31.19 8.27
N PRO A 425 -18.55 -30.79 7.01
CA PRO A 425 -17.73 -29.79 6.33
C PRO A 425 -17.92 -28.41 6.98
N ILE A 426 -16.99 -27.49 6.71
CA ILE A 426 -17.07 -26.12 7.22
C ILE A 426 -18.31 -25.40 6.67
N ASP A 427 -18.48 -25.45 5.34
CA ASP A 427 -19.64 -24.96 4.62
C ASP A 427 -20.21 -26.09 3.75
N PRO A 428 -21.38 -26.66 4.07
CA PRO A 428 -22.03 -27.68 3.26
C PRO A 428 -22.45 -27.21 1.86
N GLN A 429 -22.71 -25.91 1.67
CA GLN A 429 -23.13 -25.36 0.38
C GLN A 429 -21.95 -25.07 -0.54
N THR A 430 -20.79 -24.74 0.06
CA THR A 430 -19.56 -24.43 -0.67
C THR A 430 -18.38 -25.17 -0.04
N PRO A 431 -18.27 -26.51 -0.19
CA PRO A 431 -17.15 -27.25 0.35
C PRO A 431 -15.86 -26.81 -0.32
N THR A 432 -14.99 -26.12 0.41
CA THR A 432 -13.73 -25.61 -0.16
C THR A 432 -12.49 -26.38 0.27
N ILE A 433 -12.53 -27.13 1.38
CA ILE A 433 -11.45 -28.05 1.79
C ILE A 433 -12.07 -29.36 2.30
N SER A 434 -11.28 -30.44 2.37
CA SER A 434 -11.76 -31.78 2.75
C SER A 434 -11.87 -32.01 4.25
N GLN A 435 -11.19 -31.21 5.06
CA GLN A 435 -11.13 -31.38 6.50
C GLN A 435 -12.45 -31.01 7.19
N SER A 436 -12.81 -31.77 8.23
CA SER A 436 -14.01 -31.52 9.02
C SER A 436 -13.84 -30.37 10.01
N ARG A 437 -14.96 -29.86 10.54
CA ARG A 437 -14.97 -28.86 11.61
C ARG A 437 -14.28 -29.38 12.88
N ALA A 438 -14.51 -30.64 13.26
CA ALA A 438 -13.84 -31.30 14.39
C ALA A 438 -12.33 -31.29 14.27
N TYR A 439 -11.81 -31.64 13.09
CA TYR A 439 -10.37 -31.66 12.88
C TYR A 439 -9.76 -30.25 12.96
N LEU A 440 -10.39 -29.26 12.35
CA LEU A 440 -9.91 -27.87 12.44
C LEU A 440 -10.03 -27.29 13.84
N HIS A 441 -11.09 -27.63 14.59
CA HIS A 441 -11.22 -27.27 16.00
C HIS A 441 -10.05 -27.83 16.81
N HIS A 442 -9.74 -29.12 16.63
CA HIS A 442 -8.60 -29.76 17.27
C HIS A 442 -7.28 -29.05 16.94
N LEU A 443 -6.97 -28.85 15.64
CA LEU A 443 -5.73 -28.20 15.20
C LEU A 443 -5.61 -26.78 15.77
N TYR A 444 -6.69 -26.01 15.78
CA TYR A 444 -6.70 -24.67 16.38
C TYR A 444 -6.35 -24.72 17.87
N LYS A 445 -6.95 -25.65 18.62
CA LYS A 445 -6.74 -25.78 20.08
C LYS A 445 -5.33 -26.25 20.42
N GLN A 446 -4.72 -27.06 19.56
CA GLN A 446 -3.33 -27.51 19.72
C GLN A 446 -2.31 -26.51 19.18
N HIS A 447 -2.74 -25.35 18.65
CA HIS A 447 -1.88 -24.35 18.03
C HIS A 447 -1.02 -24.91 16.88
N GLU A 448 -1.57 -25.89 16.15
CA GLU A 448 -0.88 -26.53 15.03
C GLU A 448 -0.73 -25.57 13.85
N PRO A 449 0.48 -25.30 13.34
CA PRO A 449 0.70 -24.34 12.26
C PRO A 449 -0.12 -24.62 10.99
N ILE A 450 -0.39 -25.88 10.69
CA ILE A 450 -1.17 -26.30 9.52
C ILE A 450 -2.62 -25.79 9.58
N TYR A 451 -3.17 -25.51 10.77
CA TYR A 451 -4.49 -24.89 10.91
C TYR A 451 -4.57 -23.59 10.10
N ALA A 452 -3.58 -22.71 10.27
CA ALA A 452 -3.56 -21.40 9.61
C ALA A 452 -3.61 -21.54 8.09
N THR A 453 -2.96 -22.57 7.55
CA THR A 453 -2.95 -22.86 6.11
C THR A 453 -4.33 -23.30 5.64
N LEU A 454 -4.92 -24.31 6.28
CA LEU A 454 -6.22 -24.87 5.90
C LEU A 454 -7.34 -23.84 6.04
N ALA A 455 -7.36 -23.10 7.15
CA ALA A 455 -8.34 -22.05 7.41
C ALA A 455 -8.24 -20.91 6.40
N SER A 456 -7.02 -20.46 6.08
CA SER A 456 -6.82 -19.35 5.13
C SER A 456 -7.20 -19.76 3.71
N LEU A 457 -6.84 -20.99 3.31
CA LEU A 457 -7.28 -21.56 2.04
C LEU A 457 -8.80 -21.63 1.92
N HIS A 458 -9.48 -22.06 2.99
CA HIS A 458 -10.94 -22.09 3.02
C HIS A 458 -11.54 -20.70 2.78
N ASN A 459 -11.09 -19.69 3.52
CA ASN A 459 -11.62 -18.32 3.41
C ASN A 459 -11.29 -17.67 2.05
N ILE A 460 -10.10 -17.90 1.49
CA ILE A 460 -9.74 -17.42 0.14
C ILE A 460 -10.67 -18.05 -0.91
N ARG A 461 -10.83 -19.38 -0.88
CA ARG A 461 -11.73 -20.11 -1.80
C ARG A 461 -13.18 -19.62 -1.67
N TYR A 462 -13.62 -19.32 -0.45
CA TYR A 462 -14.95 -18.74 -0.20
C TYR A 462 -15.13 -17.39 -0.91
N MET A 463 -14.17 -16.47 -0.76
CA MET A 463 -14.24 -15.15 -1.40
C MET A 463 -14.18 -15.22 -2.93
N HIS A 464 -13.42 -16.16 -3.50
CA HIS A 464 -13.44 -16.42 -4.94
C HIS A 464 -14.75 -17.04 -5.41
N ALA A 465 -15.34 -17.96 -4.65
CA ALA A 465 -16.66 -18.52 -4.95
C ALA A 465 -17.76 -17.44 -4.87
N LEU A 466 -17.68 -16.53 -3.89
CA LEU A 466 -18.57 -15.37 -3.77
C LEU A 466 -18.48 -14.48 -5.02
N THR A 467 -17.28 -14.02 -5.38
CA THR A 467 -17.11 -13.12 -6.53
C THR A 467 -17.44 -13.78 -7.86
N LYS A 468 -17.15 -15.07 -8.03
CA LYS A 468 -17.60 -15.86 -9.19
C LYS A 468 -19.14 -15.89 -9.30
N ARG A 469 -19.84 -16.18 -8.20
CA ARG A 469 -21.31 -16.21 -8.18
C ARG A 469 -21.91 -14.83 -8.47
N LEU A 470 -21.27 -13.76 -8.00
CA LEU A 470 -21.68 -12.39 -8.34
C LEU A 470 -21.45 -12.09 -9.83
N ARG A 471 -20.31 -12.50 -10.41
CA ARG A 471 -20.09 -12.42 -11.87
C ARG A 471 -21.17 -13.16 -12.66
N ASP A 472 -21.49 -14.39 -12.25
CA ASP A 472 -22.54 -15.19 -12.90
C ASP A 472 -23.92 -14.51 -12.81
N GLY A 473 -24.24 -13.87 -11.68
CA GLY A 473 -25.46 -13.08 -11.50
C GLY A 473 -25.52 -11.85 -12.40
N ILE A 474 -24.39 -11.14 -12.58
CA ILE A 474 -24.30 -10.00 -13.51
C ILE A 474 -24.52 -10.46 -14.95
N LEU A 475 -23.89 -11.56 -15.38
CA LEU A 475 -24.07 -12.13 -16.73
C LEU A 475 -25.51 -12.54 -17.04
N LYS A 476 -26.29 -12.86 -16.00
CA LYS A 476 -27.72 -13.20 -16.09
C LYS A 476 -28.65 -12.00 -15.87
N ASP A 477 -28.10 -10.81 -15.66
CA ASP A 477 -28.84 -9.58 -15.30
C ASP A 477 -29.66 -9.70 -14.01
N GLU A 478 -29.21 -10.54 -13.06
CA GLU A 478 -29.83 -10.72 -11.74
C GLU A 478 -29.34 -9.66 -10.72
N ILE A 479 -28.20 -9.01 -10.99
CA ILE A 479 -27.51 -8.06 -10.10
C ILE A 479 -27.57 -6.63 -10.60
#